data_AF-A0A7J9HM06-F1
#
_entry.id   AF-A0A7J9HM06-F1
#
_cell.length_a   1.000
_cell.length_b   1.000
_cell.length_c   1.000
_cell.angle_alpha   90.00
_cell.angle_beta   90.00
_cell.angle_gamma   90.00
#
_symmetry.space_group_name_H-M   'P 1'
#
loop_
_entity.id
_entity.type
_entity.pdbx_description
1 polymer ?
#
loop_
_entity_poly.entity_id
_entity_poly.type
_entity_poly.pdbx_seq_one_letter_code
_entity_poly.pdbx_strand_id
1 'polypeptide(L)'
;MAVIGIAILYATFYVWLGVDSPGSMKVTDLPLLLVGYGFGASFVALFAQLGGGIYTKAADVGADLVGKVEQGIPEDDPRNPAVIADLVGDNVGDCAARGADLFESIAAEIISAMILGGTMAQHYPSGFILFPLVVHSFDLVVSSIGILSIRGTRDSNVKVPLEDPMTILQKGYSVTIILAVLTFFGSTRWLLYTEQAPSAWLNFSLCGLVGIITAYVFVWITKYYTDYKHEPVRTLALSSSTGHGTNIIAGVSLGLESTALPVLVISVSIISAFWLGHTSGLVDETGSPTGGLFGTAVATMGMLSTAAYILTMDMFGPIADNAGGIVEMSQQPESVREITDVLDAVGNTTKATTKGFAIGSAALASFLLFSAYMDEVSSFAREPFKQVDIAIPEVFIGGLLGSMLIFLFSAWACAAVGRTAQEVVKEDYKEKPDYGRCVAIVASASLREMIKPGALAIVSPIVVG
;
A
#
# COMPACT_ATOMS: atom_id res chain seq x y z
N MET A 1 3.25 9.29 10.99
CA MET A 1 4.42 8.72 11.70
C MET A 1 5.65 8.61 10.80
N ALA A 2 5.55 8.07 9.58
CA ALA A 2 6.69 7.94 8.66
C ALA A 2 7.47 9.25 8.45
N VAL A 3 6.78 10.33 8.06
CA VAL A 3 7.37 11.66 7.83
C VAL A 3 8.13 12.18 9.06
N ILE A 4 7.50 12.11 10.24
CA ILE A 4 8.10 12.58 11.50
C ILE A 4 9.33 11.73 11.86
N GLY A 5 9.24 10.40 11.74
CA GLY A 5 10.34 9.49 12.04
C GLY A 5 11.57 9.77 11.17
N ILE A 6 11.36 9.93 9.85
CA ILE A 6 12.43 10.25 8.91
C ILE A 6 12.98 11.66 9.17
N ALA A 7 12.13 12.66 9.40
CA ALA A 7 12.57 14.03 9.68
C ALA A 7 13.39 14.12 10.98
N ILE A 8 12.98 13.44 12.05
CA ILE A 8 13.72 13.39 13.32
C ILE A 8 15.06 12.68 13.10
N LEU A 9 15.07 11.55 12.41
CA LEU A 9 16.31 10.79 12.15
C LEU A 9 17.29 11.61 11.30
N TYR A 10 16.80 12.24 10.22
CA TYR A 10 17.57 13.15 9.38
C TYR A 10 18.16 14.30 10.20
N ALA A 11 17.35 15.00 11.00
CA ALA A 11 17.82 16.10 11.83
C ALA A 11 18.84 15.64 12.90
N THR A 12 18.62 14.47 13.49
CA THR A 12 19.52 13.90 14.50
C THR A 12 20.87 13.58 13.90
N PHE A 13 20.91 12.90 12.74
CA PHE A 13 22.17 12.58 12.06
C PHE A 13 22.87 13.83 11.52
N TYR A 14 22.12 14.81 11.01
CA TYR A 14 22.67 16.09 10.57
C TYR A 14 23.47 16.76 11.69
N VAL A 15 22.89 16.85 12.90
CA VAL A 15 23.54 17.46 14.06
C VAL A 15 24.64 16.57 14.63
N TRP A 16 24.40 15.27 14.79
CA TRP A 16 25.32 14.36 15.47
C TRP A 16 26.60 14.08 14.66
N LEU A 17 26.50 13.98 13.34
CA LEU A 17 27.64 13.79 12.45
C LEU A 17 28.32 15.11 12.05
N GLY A 18 27.76 16.26 12.48
CA GLY A 18 28.24 17.58 12.11
C GLY A 18 28.28 17.75 10.59
N VAL A 19 27.23 17.34 9.89
CA VAL A 19 27.16 17.36 8.41
C VAL A 19 27.49 18.77 7.89
N ASP A 20 28.27 18.83 6.81
CA ASP A 20 28.85 20.07 6.22
C ASP A 20 29.90 20.80 7.09
N SER A 21 30.38 20.18 8.16
CA SER A 21 31.58 20.64 8.88
C SER A 21 32.87 20.22 8.14
N PRO A 22 33.99 20.95 8.32
CA PRO A 22 35.25 20.58 7.66
C PRO A 22 35.70 19.15 8.06
N GLY A 23 35.77 18.25 7.08
CA GLY A 23 36.19 16.85 7.27
C GLY A 23 35.08 15.88 7.68
N SER A 24 33.82 16.31 7.72
CA SER A 24 32.66 15.43 7.95
C SER A 24 31.93 15.08 6.65
N MET A 25 30.85 14.29 6.77
CA MET A 25 30.00 13.86 5.66
C MET A 25 29.26 15.04 5.02
N LYS A 26 29.06 14.98 3.70
CA LYS A 26 28.25 15.96 2.95
C LYS A 26 26.76 15.69 3.14
N VAL A 27 25.95 16.74 3.09
CA VAL A 27 24.48 16.61 3.17
C VAL A 27 23.87 15.73 2.07
N THR A 28 24.54 15.61 0.91
CA THR A 28 24.11 14.78 -0.22
C THR A 28 24.13 13.29 0.08
N ASP A 29 24.98 12.86 1.00
CA ASP A 29 25.21 11.43 1.30
C ASP A 29 24.37 10.98 2.52
N LEU A 30 23.82 11.94 3.27
CA LEU A 30 23.00 11.70 4.45
C LEU A 30 21.76 10.81 4.18
N PRO A 31 21.01 10.96 3.06
CA PRO A 31 19.88 10.08 2.75
C PRO A 31 20.22 8.59 2.69
N LEU A 32 21.44 8.22 2.28
CA LEU A 32 21.87 6.81 2.22
C LEU A 32 21.90 6.17 3.61
N LEU A 33 22.19 6.94 4.66
CA LEU A 33 22.15 6.45 6.04
C LEU A 33 20.72 6.19 6.54
N LEU A 34 19.70 6.74 5.88
CA LEU A 34 18.29 6.56 6.24
C LEU A 34 17.71 5.26 5.68
N VAL A 35 18.40 4.58 4.75
CA VAL A 35 17.94 3.31 4.15
C VAL A 35 17.62 2.25 5.23
N GLY A 36 18.38 2.24 6.34
CA GLY A 36 18.10 1.35 7.47
C GLY A 36 16.71 1.55 8.10
N TYR A 37 16.16 2.77 8.06
CA TYR A 37 14.79 3.05 8.51
C TYR A 37 13.76 2.41 7.58
N GLY A 38 13.96 2.55 6.26
CA GLY A 38 13.13 1.90 5.25
C GLY A 38 13.15 0.38 5.41
N PHE A 39 14.35 -0.21 5.48
CA PHE A 39 14.52 -1.64 5.71
C PHE A 39 13.82 -2.12 7.00
N GLY A 40 13.98 -1.39 8.11
CA GLY A 40 13.32 -1.72 9.37
C GLY A 40 11.80 -1.67 9.27
N ALA A 41 11.25 -0.69 8.54
CA ALA A 41 9.82 -0.58 8.26
C ALA A 41 9.32 -1.80 7.46
N SER A 42 9.98 -2.17 6.35
CA SER A 42 9.64 -3.33 5.52
C SER A 42 9.77 -4.65 6.24
N PHE A 43 10.81 -4.80 7.08
CA PHE A 43 10.97 -5.99 7.88
C PHE A 43 9.79 -6.21 8.83
N VAL A 44 9.38 -5.17 9.57
CA VAL A 44 8.25 -5.27 10.50
C VAL A 44 6.92 -5.42 9.75
N ALA A 45 6.72 -4.67 8.67
CA ALA A 45 5.50 -4.72 7.86
C ALA A 45 5.29 -6.12 7.26
N LEU A 46 6.35 -6.77 6.74
CA LEU A 46 6.29 -8.13 6.20
C LEU A 46 5.72 -9.13 7.21
N PHE A 47 6.25 -9.13 8.44
CA PHE A 47 5.78 -10.05 9.47
C PHE A 47 4.41 -9.67 10.03
N ALA A 48 4.10 -8.37 10.14
CA ALA A 48 2.78 -7.91 10.54
C ALA A 48 1.70 -8.34 9.54
N GLN A 49 1.96 -8.18 8.23
CA GLN A 49 1.03 -8.57 7.16
C GLN A 49 0.88 -10.09 7.07
N LEU A 50 1.97 -10.83 7.17
CA LEU A 50 1.93 -12.28 7.07
C LEU A 50 1.29 -12.90 8.32
N GLY A 51 1.72 -12.50 9.52
CA GLY A 51 1.16 -12.98 10.78
C GLY A 51 -0.31 -12.57 10.94
N GLY A 52 -0.60 -11.28 10.77
CA GLY A 52 -1.97 -10.76 10.85
C GLY A 52 -2.87 -11.32 9.76
N GLY A 53 -2.37 -11.48 8.54
CA GLY A 53 -3.09 -12.09 7.41
C GLY A 53 -3.40 -13.57 7.61
N ILE A 54 -2.45 -14.36 8.12
CA ILE A 54 -2.70 -15.75 8.51
C ILE A 54 -3.74 -15.81 9.62
N TYR A 55 -3.65 -14.91 10.61
CA TYR A 55 -4.59 -14.87 11.71
C TYR A 55 -6.02 -14.60 11.23
N THR A 56 -6.26 -13.47 10.55
CA THR A 56 -7.60 -13.09 10.10
C THR A 56 -8.18 -14.12 9.15
N LYS A 57 -7.46 -14.50 8.08
CA LYS A 57 -8.04 -15.38 7.06
C LYS A 57 -8.25 -16.81 7.55
N ALA A 58 -7.47 -17.29 8.52
CA ALA A 58 -7.73 -18.60 9.09
C ALA A 58 -8.94 -18.61 10.04
N ALA A 59 -9.15 -17.52 10.79
CA ALA A 59 -10.32 -17.36 11.64
C ALA A 59 -11.61 -17.22 10.81
N ASP A 60 -11.59 -16.31 9.84
CA ASP A 60 -12.64 -16.04 8.84
C ASP A 60 -13.09 -17.34 8.13
N VAL A 61 -12.16 -18.03 7.45
CA VAL A 61 -12.46 -19.29 6.75
C VAL A 61 -12.96 -20.38 7.70
N GLY A 62 -12.43 -20.44 8.93
CA GLY A 62 -12.87 -21.40 9.93
C GLY A 62 -14.29 -21.12 10.43
N ALA A 63 -14.59 -19.84 10.71
CA ALA A 63 -15.90 -19.39 11.17
C ALA A 63 -16.96 -19.61 10.09
N ASP A 64 -16.67 -19.23 8.86
CA ASP A 64 -17.61 -19.28 7.75
C ASP A 64 -17.91 -20.70 7.26
N LEU A 65 -16.89 -21.56 7.14
CA LEU A 65 -17.10 -22.94 6.70
C LEU A 65 -17.96 -23.70 7.69
N VAL A 66 -17.63 -23.66 8.98
CA VAL A 66 -18.38 -24.45 9.95
C VAL A 66 -19.73 -23.79 10.25
N GLY A 67 -19.78 -22.47 10.37
CA GLY A 67 -21.01 -21.73 10.64
C GLY A 67 -22.00 -21.80 9.48
N LYS A 68 -21.66 -21.16 8.35
CA LYS A 68 -22.59 -20.99 7.23
C LYS A 68 -22.82 -22.28 6.45
N VAL A 69 -21.77 -23.05 6.18
CA VAL A 69 -21.84 -24.20 5.25
C VAL A 69 -22.21 -25.51 5.95
N GLU A 70 -21.61 -25.82 7.09
CA GLU A 70 -21.88 -27.09 7.79
C GLU A 70 -23.09 -27.02 8.73
N GLN A 71 -23.21 -25.95 9.52
CA GLN A 71 -24.26 -25.79 10.53
C GLN A 71 -25.48 -24.98 10.05
N GLY A 72 -25.34 -24.21 8.97
CA GLY A 72 -26.41 -23.36 8.44
C GLY A 72 -26.85 -22.25 9.40
N ILE A 73 -25.95 -21.79 10.27
CA ILE A 73 -26.19 -20.64 11.14
C ILE A 73 -25.77 -19.33 10.43
N PRO A 74 -26.32 -18.17 10.84
CA PRO A 74 -25.90 -16.88 10.32
C PRO A 74 -24.39 -16.64 10.44
N GLU A 75 -23.88 -15.77 9.57
CA GLU A 75 -22.57 -15.13 9.73
C GLU A 75 -22.46 -14.45 11.09
N ASP A 76 -21.28 -14.45 11.71
CA ASP A 76 -21.04 -13.83 13.03
C ASP A 76 -21.94 -14.29 14.19
N ASP A 77 -22.62 -15.43 14.05
CA ASP A 77 -23.51 -15.92 15.08
C ASP A 77 -22.75 -16.19 16.39
N PRO A 78 -23.26 -15.75 17.56
CA PRO A 78 -22.56 -15.89 18.83
C PRO A 78 -22.35 -17.36 19.23
N ARG A 79 -23.05 -18.33 18.64
CA ARG A 79 -22.83 -19.77 18.87
C ARG A 79 -21.55 -20.28 18.21
N ASN A 80 -21.00 -19.55 17.24
CA ASN A 80 -19.77 -19.92 16.55
C ASN A 80 -18.54 -19.57 17.42
N PRO A 81 -17.71 -20.54 17.85
CA PRO A 81 -16.54 -20.25 18.69
C PRO A 81 -15.45 -19.47 17.96
N ALA A 82 -15.46 -19.42 16.63
CA ALA A 82 -14.46 -18.71 15.83
C ALA A 82 -14.78 -17.21 15.63
N VAL A 83 -16.02 -16.75 15.87
CA VAL A 83 -16.42 -15.36 15.58
C VAL A 83 -15.56 -14.31 16.28
N ILE A 84 -15.20 -14.52 17.54
CA ILE A 84 -14.33 -13.57 18.26
C ILE A 84 -12.92 -13.56 17.66
N ALA A 85 -12.41 -14.71 17.21
CA ALA A 85 -11.13 -14.76 16.53
C ALA A 85 -11.20 -14.03 15.18
N ASP A 86 -12.33 -14.11 14.47
CA ASP A 86 -12.55 -13.42 13.21
C ASP A 86 -12.55 -11.89 13.38
N LEU A 87 -13.40 -11.37 14.26
CA LEU A 87 -13.50 -9.94 14.53
C LEU A 87 -12.18 -9.35 15.08
N VAL A 88 -11.47 -10.09 15.93
CA VAL A 88 -10.10 -9.71 16.35
C VAL A 88 -9.15 -9.71 15.16
N GLY A 89 -9.32 -10.65 14.25
CA GLY A 89 -8.54 -10.78 13.02
C GLY A 89 -8.64 -9.55 12.14
N ASP A 90 -9.83 -8.98 11.94
CA ASP A 90 -9.97 -7.76 11.15
C ASP A 90 -9.16 -6.60 11.73
N ASN A 91 -9.10 -6.50 13.06
CA ASN A 91 -8.31 -5.48 13.73
C ASN A 91 -6.79 -5.75 13.62
N VAL A 92 -6.37 -7.01 13.75
CA VAL A 92 -4.95 -7.39 13.72
C VAL A 92 -4.38 -7.38 12.31
N GLY A 93 -5.09 -7.99 11.36
CA GLY A 93 -4.70 -8.10 9.96
C GLY A 93 -5.13 -6.89 9.13
N ASP A 94 -6.44 -6.66 9.04
CA ASP A 94 -6.98 -5.66 8.12
C ASP A 94 -6.85 -4.21 8.63
N CYS A 95 -6.59 -3.97 9.93
CA CYS A 95 -6.22 -2.65 10.46
C CYS A 95 -4.72 -2.49 10.71
N ALA A 96 -4.19 -3.18 11.72
CA ALA A 96 -2.83 -2.91 12.19
C ALA A 96 -1.77 -3.23 11.12
N ALA A 97 -1.90 -4.37 10.41
CA ALA A 97 -0.96 -4.72 9.37
C ALA A 97 -1.07 -3.83 8.12
N ARG A 98 -2.27 -3.37 7.76
CA ARG A 98 -2.47 -2.38 6.67
C ARG A 98 -1.85 -1.03 6.99
N GLY A 99 -1.94 -0.59 8.25
CA GLY A 99 -1.23 0.60 8.70
C GLY A 99 0.29 0.47 8.56
N ALA A 100 0.85 -0.71 8.87
CA ALA A 100 2.27 -1.00 8.71
C ALA A 100 2.71 -1.08 7.23
N ASP A 101 1.89 -1.68 6.37
CA ASP A 101 2.06 -1.75 4.91
C ASP A 101 2.24 -0.35 4.31
N LEU A 102 1.27 0.53 4.54
CA LEU A 102 1.33 1.87 3.98
C LEU A 102 2.41 2.76 4.62
N PHE A 103 2.68 2.57 5.91
CA PHE A 103 3.80 3.24 6.59
C PHE A 103 5.13 2.92 5.91
N GLU A 104 5.35 1.66 5.59
CA GLU A 104 6.55 1.21 4.88
C GLU A 104 6.63 1.81 3.48
N SER A 105 5.55 1.76 2.70
CA SER A 105 5.57 2.24 1.32
C SER A 105 5.88 3.74 1.25
N ILE A 106 5.32 4.52 2.16
CA ILE A 106 5.63 5.96 2.28
C ILE A 106 7.07 6.17 2.76
N ALA A 107 7.57 5.36 3.70
CA ALA A 107 8.93 5.50 4.19
C ALA A 107 9.97 5.17 3.10
N ALA A 108 9.79 4.05 2.40
CA ALA A 108 10.65 3.61 1.31
C ALA A 108 10.65 4.63 0.17
N GLU A 109 9.49 5.17 -0.19
CA GLU A 109 9.37 6.20 -1.21
C GLU A 109 10.10 7.49 -0.80
N ILE A 110 9.82 8.03 0.41
CA ILE A 110 10.48 9.25 0.90
C ILE A 110 12.00 9.07 0.86
N ILE A 111 12.53 7.96 1.38
CA ILE A 111 13.98 7.73 1.42
C ILE A 111 14.55 7.63 0.00
N SER A 112 13.89 6.90 -0.90
CA SER A 112 14.33 6.76 -2.29
C SER A 112 14.35 8.10 -3.03
N ALA A 113 13.30 8.92 -2.84
CA ALA A 113 13.22 10.25 -3.40
C ALA A 113 14.26 11.20 -2.78
N MET A 114 14.57 11.06 -1.49
CA MET A 114 15.65 11.81 -0.83
C MET A 114 17.04 11.42 -1.38
N ILE A 115 17.29 10.14 -1.67
CA ILE A 115 18.54 9.66 -2.27
C ILE A 115 18.73 10.28 -3.66
N LEU A 116 17.72 10.17 -4.53
CA LEU A 116 17.76 10.81 -5.86
C LEU A 116 17.85 12.34 -5.74
N GLY A 117 17.17 12.94 -4.76
CA GLY A 117 17.28 14.35 -4.44
C GLY A 117 18.69 14.75 -3.99
N GLY A 118 19.41 13.87 -3.30
CA GLY A 118 20.82 14.01 -2.94
C GLY A 118 21.72 14.06 -4.15
N THR A 119 21.50 13.16 -5.13
CA THR A 119 22.20 13.18 -6.43
C THR A 119 21.96 14.49 -7.17
N MET A 120 20.71 15.00 -7.19
CA MET A 120 20.40 16.30 -7.78
C MET A 120 21.07 17.45 -7.02
N ALA A 121 21.09 17.39 -5.69
CA ALA A 121 21.66 18.43 -4.82
C ALA A 121 23.20 18.54 -4.87
N GLN A 122 23.89 17.64 -5.59
CA GLN A 122 25.32 17.81 -5.89
C GLN A 122 25.58 19.01 -6.81
N HIS A 123 24.62 19.32 -7.69
CA HIS A 123 24.73 20.39 -8.68
C HIS A 123 23.70 21.52 -8.47
N TYR A 124 22.63 21.25 -7.72
CA TYR A 124 21.49 22.15 -7.49
C TYR A 124 21.26 22.39 -5.99
N PRO A 125 20.35 23.30 -5.58
CA PRO A 125 20.09 23.57 -4.17
C PRO A 125 19.67 22.33 -3.38
N SER A 126 19.99 22.29 -2.08
CA SER A 126 19.62 21.18 -1.18
C SER A 126 18.10 20.98 -0.98
N GLY A 127 17.27 21.88 -1.53
CA GLY A 127 15.82 21.76 -1.53
C GLY A 127 15.30 20.44 -2.14
N PHE A 128 16.04 19.84 -3.07
CA PHE A 128 15.72 18.54 -3.66
C PHE A 128 15.73 17.39 -2.63
N ILE A 129 16.61 17.44 -1.62
CA ILE A 129 16.69 16.43 -0.56
C ILE A 129 15.48 16.55 0.38
N LEU A 130 15.08 17.76 0.74
CA LEU A 130 13.97 17.97 1.70
C LEU A 130 12.59 17.95 1.03
N PHE A 131 12.53 18.01 -0.30
CA PHE A 131 11.28 18.06 -1.06
C PHE A 131 10.28 16.94 -0.70
N PRO A 132 10.68 15.66 -0.58
CA PRO A 132 9.76 14.58 -0.19
C PRO A 132 9.13 14.81 1.19
N LEU A 133 9.91 15.24 2.18
CA LEU A 133 9.41 15.49 3.53
C LEU A 133 8.39 16.62 3.58
N VAL A 134 8.61 17.67 2.79
CA VAL A 134 7.69 18.82 2.74
C VAL A 134 6.38 18.46 2.06
N VAL A 135 6.43 17.76 0.93
CA VAL A 135 5.24 17.29 0.22
C VAL A 135 4.40 16.40 1.13
N HIS A 136 4.99 15.35 1.72
CA HIS A 136 4.25 14.44 2.60
C HIS A 136 3.78 15.10 3.90
N SER A 137 4.41 16.20 4.35
CA SER A 137 3.87 17.00 5.46
C SER A 137 2.59 17.74 5.07
N PHE A 138 2.54 18.30 3.84
CA PHE A 138 1.30 18.88 3.32
C PHE A 138 0.23 17.83 3.06
N ASP A 139 0.61 16.64 2.61
CA ASP A 139 -0.30 15.53 2.34
C ASP A 139 -1.11 15.12 3.58
N LEU A 140 -0.48 15.15 4.76
CA LEU A 140 -1.18 14.95 6.04
C LEU A 140 -2.23 16.03 6.32
N VAL A 141 -1.91 17.30 6.02
CA VAL A 141 -2.82 18.43 6.23
C VAL A 141 -3.99 18.38 5.23
N VAL A 142 -3.72 18.19 3.94
CA VAL A 142 -4.77 18.14 2.92
C VAL A 142 -5.67 16.91 3.08
N SER A 143 -5.10 15.76 3.47
CA SER A 143 -5.90 14.56 3.79
C SER A 143 -6.77 14.80 5.02
N SER A 144 -6.26 15.47 6.06
CA SER A 144 -7.06 15.86 7.23
C SER A 144 -8.22 16.77 6.84
N ILE A 145 -7.99 17.77 5.97
CA ILE A 145 -9.05 18.65 5.46
C ILE A 145 -10.07 17.85 4.64
N GLY A 146 -9.61 16.93 3.80
CA GLY A 146 -10.47 16.03 3.04
C GLY A 146 -11.37 15.19 3.94
N ILE A 147 -10.82 14.59 4.99
CA ILE A 147 -11.57 13.80 5.99
C ILE A 147 -12.60 14.70 6.70
N LEU A 148 -12.19 15.89 7.15
CA LEU A 148 -13.07 16.85 7.82
C LEU A 148 -14.15 17.46 6.89
N SER A 149 -13.96 17.37 5.57
CA SER A 149 -14.95 17.80 4.58
C SER A 149 -16.14 16.84 4.49
N ILE A 150 -15.96 15.58 4.93
CA ILE A 150 -17.02 14.60 5.02
C ILE A 150 -17.95 15.01 6.17
N ARG A 151 -19.09 15.62 5.82
CA ARG A 151 -20.14 15.97 6.77
C ARG A 151 -21.34 15.06 6.55
N GLY A 152 -21.90 14.54 7.64
CA GLY A 152 -23.19 13.86 7.59
C GLY A 152 -24.29 14.86 7.23
N THR A 153 -24.86 14.74 6.03
CA THR A 153 -26.04 15.48 5.55
C THR A 153 -27.33 14.99 6.21
N ARG A 154 -27.30 14.70 7.51
CA ARG A 154 -28.49 14.28 8.25
C ARG A 154 -29.14 15.50 8.89
N ASP A 155 -29.87 16.26 8.07
CA ASP A 155 -30.91 17.13 8.60
C ASP A 155 -32.06 16.22 9.08
N SER A 156 -32.32 16.21 10.38
CA SER A 156 -33.29 15.33 11.06
C SER A 156 -34.71 15.37 10.46
N ASN A 157 -35.00 16.41 9.66
CA ASN A 157 -36.31 16.70 9.09
C ASN A 157 -36.48 16.31 7.61
N VAL A 158 -35.46 15.79 6.93
CA VAL A 158 -35.56 15.45 5.50
C VAL A 158 -35.35 13.94 5.30
N LYS A 159 -36.40 13.26 4.82
CA LYS A 159 -36.32 11.88 4.28
C LYS A 159 -35.58 11.91 2.93
N VAL A 160 -34.27 12.17 2.96
CA VAL A 160 -33.39 11.93 1.81
C VAL A 160 -33.18 10.41 1.71
N PRO A 161 -33.19 9.80 0.51
CA PRO A 161 -32.73 8.41 0.36
C PRO A 161 -31.32 8.26 0.95
N LEU A 162 -31.03 7.12 1.57
CA LEU A 162 -29.70 6.79 2.09
C LEU A 162 -28.66 7.06 0.99
N GLU A 163 -27.78 8.05 1.23
CA GLU A 163 -26.65 8.31 0.32
C GLU A 163 -25.72 7.10 0.35
N ASP A 164 -25.28 6.66 -0.83
CA ASP A 164 -24.32 5.57 -0.99
C ASP A 164 -23.00 5.91 -0.25
N PRO A 165 -22.58 5.11 0.75
CA PRO A 165 -21.39 5.42 1.56
C PRO A 165 -20.13 5.61 0.70
N MET A 166 -19.99 4.82 -0.37
CA MET A 166 -18.89 4.95 -1.33
C MET A 166 -18.87 6.35 -1.98
N THR A 167 -20.03 6.89 -2.33
CA THR A 167 -20.14 8.23 -2.96
C THR A 167 -19.70 9.33 -1.98
N ILE A 168 -19.99 9.18 -0.69
CA ILE A 168 -19.56 10.11 0.35
C ILE A 168 -18.03 10.08 0.49
N LEU A 169 -17.43 8.89 0.57
CA LEU A 169 -15.97 8.72 0.64
C LEU A 169 -15.28 9.30 -0.60
N GLN A 170 -15.86 9.15 -1.79
CA GLN A 170 -15.34 9.72 -3.04
C GLN A 170 -15.42 11.25 -3.10
N LYS A 171 -16.43 11.88 -2.48
CA LYS A 171 -16.52 13.35 -2.39
C LYS A 171 -15.33 13.91 -1.59
N GLY A 172 -15.04 13.36 -0.42
CA GLY A 172 -13.89 13.81 0.38
C GLY A 172 -12.55 13.47 -0.26
N TYR A 173 -12.47 12.35 -1.01
CA TYR A 173 -11.27 12.00 -1.79
C TYR A 173 -11.02 13.05 -2.89
N SER A 174 -12.07 13.50 -3.57
CA SER A 174 -11.98 14.54 -4.60
C SER A 174 -11.49 15.87 -4.03
N VAL A 175 -11.95 16.25 -2.83
CA VAL A 175 -11.44 17.45 -2.12
C VAL A 175 -9.94 17.29 -1.82
N THR A 176 -9.54 16.11 -1.33
CA THR A 176 -8.13 15.81 -1.04
C THR A 176 -7.26 15.93 -2.29
N ILE A 177 -7.69 15.36 -3.42
CA ILE A 177 -6.96 15.44 -4.70
C ILE A 177 -6.75 16.90 -5.13
N ILE A 178 -7.80 17.73 -5.10
CA ILE A 178 -7.71 19.12 -5.53
C ILE A 178 -6.70 19.88 -4.66
N LEU A 179 -6.75 19.69 -3.34
CA LEU A 179 -5.82 20.33 -2.41
C LEU A 179 -4.40 19.77 -2.54
N ALA A 180 -4.24 18.47 -2.77
CA ALA A 180 -2.96 17.83 -3.04
C ALA A 180 -2.32 18.46 -4.29
N VAL A 181 -3.05 18.60 -5.41
CA VAL A 181 -2.54 19.28 -6.61
C VAL A 181 -2.04 20.69 -6.30
N LEU A 182 -2.82 21.50 -5.56
CA LEU A 182 -2.42 22.88 -5.23
C LEU A 182 -1.16 22.93 -4.35
N THR A 183 -1.10 22.11 -3.31
CA THR A 183 0.05 22.06 -2.39
C THR A 183 1.29 21.48 -3.05
N PHE A 184 1.14 20.51 -3.96
CA PHE A 184 2.22 19.94 -4.74
C PHE A 184 2.83 20.97 -5.71
N PHE A 185 2.00 21.73 -6.43
CA PHE A 185 2.46 22.84 -7.29
C PHE A 185 3.15 23.94 -6.48
N GLY A 186 2.63 24.28 -5.30
CA GLY A 186 3.28 25.22 -4.39
C GLY A 186 4.65 24.73 -3.90
N SER A 187 4.73 23.46 -3.48
CA SER A 187 5.95 22.85 -2.94
C SER A 187 7.05 22.72 -3.99
N THR A 188 6.68 22.31 -5.21
CA THR A 188 7.62 22.23 -6.35
C THR A 188 8.16 23.60 -6.73
N ARG A 189 7.30 24.64 -6.79
CA ARG A 189 7.76 26.01 -7.04
C ARG A 189 8.67 26.57 -5.93
N TRP A 190 8.44 26.16 -4.68
CA TRP A 190 9.21 26.62 -3.53
C TRP A 190 10.60 25.97 -3.48
N LEU A 191 10.68 24.64 -3.63
CA LEU A 191 11.89 23.88 -3.35
C LEU A 191 12.69 23.48 -4.60
N LEU A 192 12.05 23.36 -5.76
CA LEU A 192 12.68 22.89 -7.01
C LEU A 192 12.89 24.01 -8.03
N TYR A 193 12.65 25.27 -7.65
CA TYR A 193 12.98 26.40 -8.50
C TYR A 193 14.50 26.63 -8.52
N THR A 194 15.05 26.73 -9.72
CA THR A 194 16.48 26.95 -9.93
C THR A 194 16.70 28.02 -10.97
N GLU A 195 17.62 28.97 -10.75
CA GLU A 195 17.89 30.06 -11.71
C GLU A 195 18.43 29.54 -13.05
N GLN A 196 19.15 28.41 -13.01
CA GLN A 196 19.71 27.74 -14.19
C GLN A 196 18.65 27.13 -15.11
N ALA A 197 17.51 26.71 -14.55
CA ALA A 197 16.39 26.13 -15.30
C ALA A 197 15.05 26.59 -14.71
N PRO A 198 14.58 27.81 -15.06
CA PRO A 198 13.37 28.40 -14.47
C PRO A 198 12.06 27.64 -14.75
N SER A 199 12.05 26.76 -15.75
CA SER A 199 10.92 25.88 -16.09
C SER A 199 10.94 24.52 -15.37
N ALA A 200 12.04 24.16 -14.70
CA ALA A 200 12.22 22.85 -14.09
C ALA A 200 11.13 22.52 -13.07
N TRP A 201 10.79 23.48 -12.19
CA TRP A 201 9.76 23.29 -11.18
C TRP A 201 8.41 22.90 -11.80
N LEU A 202 8.02 23.50 -12.93
CA LEU A 202 6.76 23.22 -13.61
C LEU A 202 6.76 21.81 -14.19
N ASN A 203 7.87 21.39 -14.79
CA ASN A 203 8.00 20.03 -15.31
C ASN A 203 7.90 18.99 -14.20
N PHE A 204 8.50 19.25 -13.02
CA PHE A 204 8.31 18.40 -11.85
C PHE A 204 6.88 18.46 -11.27
N SER A 205 6.22 19.63 -11.27
CA SER A 205 4.79 19.72 -10.90
C SER A 205 3.92 18.84 -11.81
N LEU A 206 4.22 18.82 -13.11
CA LEU A 206 3.53 17.96 -14.07
C LEU A 206 3.82 16.47 -13.83
N CYS A 207 5.04 16.11 -13.45
CA CYS A 207 5.35 14.73 -13.02
C CYS A 207 4.50 14.32 -11.82
N GLY A 208 4.42 15.18 -10.79
CA GLY A 208 3.55 14.95 -9.64
C GLY A 208 2.08 14.81 -10.01
N LEU A 209 1.60 15.63 -10.94
CA LEU A 209 0.22 15.54 -11.46
C LEU A 209 -0.04 14.20 -12.17
N VAL A 210 0.92 13.69 -12.96
CA VAL A 210 0.84 12.34 -13.55
C VAL A 210 0.68 11.28 -12.46
N GLY A 211 1.42 11.42 -11.36
CA GLY A 211 1.27 10.59 -10.16
C GLY A 211 -0.12 10.63 -9.52
N ILE A 212 -0.64 11.83 -9.29
CA ILE A 212 -1.98 12.03 -8.69
C ILE A 212 -3.08 11.45 -9.60
N ILE A 213 -2.96 11.65 -10.92
CA ILE A 213 -3.87 11.06 -11.91
C ILE A 213 -3.77 9.53 -11.86
N THR A 214 -2.55 8.99 -11.76
CA THR A 214 -2.31 7.55 -11.61
C THR A 214 -3.04 7.00 -10.38
N ALA A 215 -2.91 7.64 -9.22
CA ALA A 215 -3.64 7.27 -8.01
C ALA A 215 -5.16 7.25 -8.22
N TYR A 216 -5.72 8.29 -8.83
CA TYR A 216 -7.15 8.37 -9.12
C TYR A 216 -7.62 7.23 -10.05
N VAL A 217 -6.87 6.97 -11.12
CA VAL A 217 -7.19 5.90 -12.07
C VAL A 217 -7.09 4.53 -11.40
N PHE A 218 -6.12 4.31 -10.51
CA PHE A 218 -6.01 3.06 -9.72
C PHE A 218 -7.25 2.80 -8.85
N VAL A 219 -7.73 3.85 -8.16
CA VAL A 219 -8.97 3.77 -7.37
C VAL A 219 -10.15 3.39 -8.26
N TRP A 220 -10.24 4.00 -9.45
CA TRP A 220 -11.32 3.73 -10.39
C TRP A 220 -11.27 2.31 -10.98
N ILE A 221 -10.10 1.85 -11.43
CA ILE A 221 -9.89 0.50 -11.97
C ILE A 221 -10.24 -0.54 -10.90
N THR A 222 -9.73 -0.36 -9.69
CA THR A 222 -9.97 -1.32 -8.61
C THR A 222 -11.46 -1.40 -8.28
N LYS A 223 -12.12 -0.25 -8.15
CA LYS A 223 -13.58 -0.19 -7.95
C LYS A 223 -14.34 -0.92 -9.06
N TYR A 224 -13.95 -0.78 -10.32
CA TYR A 224 -14.62 -1.48 -11.44
C TYR A 224 -14.54 -3.01 -11.30
N TYR A 225 -13.41 -3.55 -10.82
CA TYR A 225 -13.21 -4.99 -10.65
C TYR A 225 -13.73 -5.56 -9.33
N THR A 226 -14.06 -4.73 -8.33
CA THR A 226 -14.43 -5.20 -6.98
C THR A 226 -15.77 -4.73 -6.44
N ASP A 227 -16.35 -3.66 -6.97
CA ASP A 227 -17.67 -3.17 -6.54
C ASP A 227 -18.80 -3.96 -7.24
N TYR A 228 -19.72 -4.52 -6.44
CA TYR A 228 -20.87 -5.32 -6.87
C TYR A 228 -21.82 -4.60 -7.85
N LYS A 229 -21.69 -3.28 -7.99
CA LYS A 229 -22.45 -2.49 -8.97
C LYS A 229 -21.93 -2.66 -10.41
N HIS A 230 -20.72 -3.17 -10.61
CA HIS A 230 -20.12 -3.33 -11.94
C HIS A 230 -20.29 -4.74 -12.50
N GLU A 231 -20.16 -4.83 -13.82
CA GLU A 231 -20.32 -6.07 -14.59
C GLU A 231 -19.39 -7.21 -14.13
N PRO A 232 -18.08 -7.00 -13.86
CA PRO A 232 -17.19 -8.13 -13.58
C PRO A 232 -17.58 -8.91 -12.32
N VAL A 233 -17.96 -8.19 -11.25
CA VAL A 233 -18.43 -8.80 -9.99
C VAL A 233 -19.80 -9.45 -10.14
N ARG A 234 -20.71 -8.85 -10.94
CA ARG A 234 -22.03 -9.44 -11.22
C ARG A 234 -21.93 -10.74 -12.01
N THR A 235 -21.01 -10.80 -12.98
CA THR A 235 -20.74 -12.01 -13.76
C THR A 235 -20.11 -13.11 -12.89
N LEU A 236 -19.24 -12.73 -11.95
CA LEU A 236 -18.72 -13.64 -10.93
C LEU A 236 -19.86 -14.21 -10.06
N ALA A 237 -20.72 -13.34 -9.52
CA ALA A 237 -21.88 -13.76 -8.72
C ALA A 237 -22.84 -14.66 -9.51
N LEU A 238 -23.06 -14.37 -10.80
CA LEU A 238 -23.87 -15.21 -11.69
C LEU A 238 -23.24 -16.60 -11.88
N SER A 239 -21.91 -16.70 -11.89
CA SER A 239 -21.21 -17.98 -12.05
C SER A 239 -21.50 -18.95 -10.88
N SER A 240 -21.80 -18.43 -9.69
CA SER A 240 -22.26 -19.24 -8.53
C SER A 240 -23.53 -20.05 -8.81
N SER A 241 -24.36 -19.67 -9.79
CA SER A 241 -25.55 -20.44 -10.19
C SER A 241 -25.22 -21.82 -10.80
N THR A 242 -23.97 -22.02 -11.24
CA THR A 242 -23.50 -23.26 -11.88
C THR A 242 -22.61 -24.12 -10.97
N GLY A 243 -22.40 -23.70 -9.72
CA GLY A 243 -21.67 -24.44 -8.68
C GLY A 243 -20.36 -23.77 -8.22
N HIS A 244 -19.72 -24.35 -7.21
CA HIS A 244 -18.50 -23.78 -6.62
C HIS A 244 -17.30 -23.78 -7.57
N GLY A 245 -17.15 -24.82 -8.40
CA GLY A 245 -16.01 -24.95 -9.31
C GLY A 245 -15.98 -23.86 -10.38
N THR A 246 -17.13 -23.54 -10.97
CA THR A 246 -17.25 -22.46 -11.97
C THR A 246 -17.05 -21.09 -11.32
N ASN A 247 -17.54 -20.87 -10.11
CA ASN A 247 -17.29 -19.65 -9.35
C ASN A 247 -15.79 -19.43 -9.08
N ILE A 248 -15.06 -20.47 -8.66
CA ILE A 248 -13.60 -20.40 -8.44
C ILE A 248 -12.86 -20.09 -9.75
N ILE A 249 -13.21 -20.77 -10.85
CA ILE A 249 -12.59 -20.54 -12.16
C ILE A 249 -12.81 -19.08 -12.62
N ALA A 250 -14.05 -18.58 -12.50
CA ALA A 250 -14.39 -17.21 -12.84
C ALA A 250 -13.62 -16.20 -11.98
N GLY A 251 -13.51 -16.43 -10.67
CA GLY A 251 -12.79 -15.56 -9.75
C GLY A 251 -11.29 -15.51 -10.02
N VAL A 252 -10.66 -16.67 -10.26
CA VAL A 252 -9.24 -16.74 -10.64
C VAL A 252 -8.99 -16.03 -11.97
N SER A 253 -9.85 -16.25 -12.97
CA SER A 253 -9.76 -15.56 -14.26
C SER A 253 -9.87 -14.04 -14.10
N LEU A 254 -10.83 -13.56 -13.31
CA LEU A 254 -11.03 -12.14 -13.04
C LEU A 254 -9.82 -11.52 -12.34
N GLY A 255 -9.24 -12.23 -11.35
CA GLY A 255 -8.03 -11.81 -10.66
C GLY A 255 -6.85 -11.63 -11.61
N LEU A 256 -6.63 -12.59 -12.52
CA LEU A 256 -5.56 -12.51 -13.53
C LEU A 256 -5.78 -11.35 -14.51
N GLU A 257 -7.00 -11.17 -15.00
CA GLU A 257 -7.35 -10.09 -15.94
C GLU A 257 -7.18 -8.70 -15.30
N SER A 258 -7.56 -8.53 -14.04
CA SER A 258 -7.53 -7.24 -13.34
C SER A 258 -6.13 -6.63 -13.20
N THR A 259 -5.07 -7.40 -13.46
CA THR A 259 -3.68 -6.92 -13.46
C THR A 259 -3.31 -6.09 -14.71
N ALA A 260 -4.03 -6.26 -15.83
CA ALA A 260 -3.63 -5.68 -17.11
C ALA A 260 -3.70 -4.14 -17.12
N LEU A 261 -4.83 -3.56 -16.70
CA LEU A 261 -5.00 -2.11 -16.68
C LEU A 261 -4.06 -1.40 -15.68
N PRO A 262 -3.88 -1.86 -14.43
CA PRO A 262 -2.92 -1.27 -13.49
C PRO A 262 -1.49 -1.22 -14.05
N VAL A 263 -1.01 -2.29 -14.68
CA VAL A 263 0.35 -2.34 -15.26
C VAL A 263 0.48 -1.36 -16.42
N LEU A 264 -0.53 -1.24 -17.29
CA LEU A 264 -0.53 -0.26 -18.37
C LEU A 264 -0.47 1.17 -17.84
N VAL A 265 -1.24 1.48 -16.79
CA VAL A 265 -1.25 2.81 -16.18
C VAL A 265 0.10 3.14 -15.54
N ILE A 266 0.72 2.21 -14.80
CA ILE A 266 2.06 2.41 -14.24
C ILE A 266 3.08 2.64 -15.36
N SER A 267 3.02 1.85 -16.43
CA SER A 267 3.96 1.98 -17.56
C SER A 267 3.86 3.37 -18.21
N VAL A 268 2.65 3.86 -18.45
CA VAL A 268 2.41 5.21 -18.98
C VAL A 268 2.90 6.27 -17.99
N SER A 269 2.67 6.07 -16.69
CA SER A 269 3.08 6.99 -15.63
C SER A 269 4.60 7.15 -15.55
N ILE A 270 5.34 6.03 -15.50
CA ILE A 270 6.81 6.01 -15.47
C ILE A 270 7.38 6.70 -16.72
N ILE A 271 6.93 6.31 -17.92
CA ILE A 271 7.45 6.87 -19.17
C ILE A 271 7.16 8.37 -19.24
N SER A 272 5.92 8.78 -18.95
CA SER A 272 5.53 10.20 -19.01
C SER A 272 6.31 11.04 -18.00
N ALA A 273 6.43 10.57 -16.76
CA ALA A 273 7.19 11.25 -15.71
C ALA A 273 8.68 11.32 -16.03
N PHE A 274 9.26 10.24 -16.56
CA PHE A 274 10.67 10.21 -16.96
C PHE A 274 10.96 11.24 -18.05
N TRP A 275 10.16 11.27 -19.13
CA TRP A 275 10.38 12.21 -20.23
C TRP A 275 10.09 13.66 -19.82
N LEU A 276 9.04 13.91 -19.03
CA LEU A 276 8.76 15.25 -18.49
C LEU A 276 9.93 15.73 -17.62
N GLY A 277 10.45 14.88 -16.72
CA GLY A 277 11.63 15.17 -15.92
C GLY A 277 12.88 15.39 -16.76
N HIS A 278 13.06 14.64 -17.84
CA HIS A 278 14.16 14.82 -18.80
C HIS A 278 14.10 16.19 -19.49
N THR A 279 12.89 16.71 -19.75
CA THR A 279 12.68 18.06 -20.32
C THR A 279 12.78 19.20 -19.29
N SER A 280 13.13 18.92 -18.03
CA SER A 280 13.31 19.92 -16.97
C SER A 280 14.35 21.01 -17.31
N GLY A 281 15.29 20.72 -18.21
CA GLY A 281 16.41 21.60 -18.54
C GLY A 281 17.57 21.47 -17.54
N LEU A 282 17.46 20.55 -16.57
CA LEU A 282 18.55 20.19 -15.67
C LEU A 282 19.48 19.22 -16.38
N VAL A 283 20.75 19.60 -16.49
CA VAL A 283 21.82 18.86 -17.17
C VAL A 283 23.01 18.68 -16.24
N ASP A 284 23.66 17.52 -16.36
CA ASP A 284 24.91 17.20 -15.69
C ASP A 284 26.09 18.02 -16.26
N GLU A 285 27.28 17.90 -15.66
CA GLU A 285 28.54 18.48 -16.13
C GLU A 285 28.87 18.09 -17.60
N THR A 286 28.37 16.95 -18.05
CA THR A 286 28.53 16.43 -19.42
C THR A 286 27.45 16.89 -20.39
N GLY A 287 26.47 17.68 -19.94
CA GLY A 287 25.34 18.17 -20.74
C GLY A 287 24.20 17.15 -20.91
N SER A 288 24.29 15.97 -20.29
CA SER A 288 23.23 14.96 -20.31
C SER A 288 22.10 15.33 -19.34
N PRO A 289 20.81 15.20 -19.71
CA PRO A 289 19.73 15.56 -18.81
C PRO A 289 19.60 14.60 -17.62
N THR A 290 19.50 15.15 -16.40
CA THR A 290 19.53 14.40 -15.14
C THR A 290 18.18 14.28 -14.45
N GLY A 291 17.22 15.14 -14.81
CA GLY A 291 15.92 15.20 -14.13
C GLY A 291 14.97 14.03 -14.39
N GLY A 292 15.29 13.09 -15.28
CA GLY A 292 14.38 12.01 -15.68
C GLY A 292 14.01 11.05 -14.55
N LEU A 293 15.01 10.46 -13.88
CA LEU A 293 14.78 9.55 -12.76
C LEU A 293 14.13 10.27 -11.57
N PHE A 294 14.59 11.48 -11.25
CA PHE A 294 13.94 12.30 -10.23
C PHE A 294 12.48 12.60 -10.59
N GLY A 295 12.15 12.83 -11.87
CA GLY A 295 10.77 12.98 -12.34
C GLY A 295 9.88 11.77 -12.01
N THR A 296 10.41 10.55 -12.15
CA THR A 296 9.69 9.33 -11.74
C THR A 296 9.49 9.25 -10.22
N ALA A 297 10.46 9.72 -9.43
CA ALA A 297 10.30 9.84 -7.98
C ALA A 297 9.19 10.84 -7.62
N VAL A 298 9.20 12.02 -8.25
CA VAL A 298 8.17 13.04 -8.06
C VAL A 298 6.77 12.54 -8.46
N ALA A 299 6.66 11.71 -9.51
CA ALA A 299 5.39 11.07 -9.86
C ALA A 299 4.95 10.04 -8.80
N THR A 300 5.89 9.29 -8.23
CA THR A 300 5.61 8.36 -7.12
C THR A 300 5.10 9.10 -5.88
N MET A 301 5.75 10.22 -5.53
CA MET A 301 5.28 11.14 -4.49
C MET A 301 3.85 11.63 -4.78
N GLY A 302 3.60 12.04 -6.03
CA GLY A 302 2.27 12.47 -6.46
C GLY A 302 1.21 11.39 -6.27
N MET A 303 1.53 10.14 -6.60
CA MET A 303 0.63 9.00 -6.34
C MET A 303 0.37 8.85 -4.83
N LEU A 304 1.42 8.92 -3.99
CA LEU A 304 1.30 8.79 -2.54
C LEU A 304 0.70 10.00 -1.82
N SER A 305 0.50 11.14 -2.49
CA SER A 305 -0.03 12.36 -1.86
C SER A 305 -1.42 12.20 -1.24
N THR A 306 -2.20 11.23 -1.72
CA THR A 306 -3.53 10.91 -1.20
C THR A 306 -3.56 9.65 -0.32
N ALA A 307 -2.39 9.07 -0.02
CA ALA A 307 -2.27 7.81 0.72
C ALA A 307 -2.95 7.85 2.09
N ALA A 308 -2.84 8.95 2.83
CA ALA A 308 -3.48 9.08 4.14
C ALA A 308 -5.02 9.06 4.05
N TYR A 309 -5.60 9.65 3.01
CA TYR A 309 -7.04 9.57 2.77
C TYR A 309 -7.45 8.16 2.32
N ILE A 310 -6.66 7.53 1.44
CA ILE A 310 -6.90 6.14 1.01
C ILE A 310 -6.87 5.18 2.20
N LEU A 311 -5.91 5.34 3.13
CA LEU A 311 -5.87 4.58 4.39
C LEU A 311 -7.13 4.80 5.22
N THR A 312 -7.67 6.02 5.25
CA THR A 312 -8.92 6.31 5.97
C THR A 312 -10.09 5.53 5.36
N MET A 313 -10.15 5.44 4.03
CA MET A 313 -11.15 4.61 3.35
C MET A 313 -10.93 3.11 3.62
N ASP A 314 -9.68 2.65 3.73
CA ASP A 314 -9.34 1.27 4.09
C ASP A 314 -9.85 0.93 5.49
N MET A 315 -9.49 1.75 6.48
CA MET A 315 -9.84 1.53 7.89
C MET A 315 -11.35 1.59 8.15
N PHE A 316 -12.10 2.27 7.29
CA PHE A 316 -13.56 2.23 7.34
C PHE A 316 -14.11 0.79 7.17
N GLY A 317 -13.47 -0.05 6.35
CA GLY A 317 -13.93 -1.41 6.09
C GLY A 317 -13.95 -2.29 7.33
N PRO A 318 -12.82 -2.58 7.98
CA PRO A 318 -12.77 -3.40 9.19
C PRO A 318 -13.64 -2.87 10.35
N ILE A 319 -13.82 -1.55 10.42
CA ILE A 319 -14.73 -0.94 11.42
C ILE A 319 -16.19 -1.30 11.12
N ALA A 320 -16.60 -1.26 9.85
CA ALA A 320 -17.94 -1.65 9.43
C ALA A 320 -18.18 -3.15 9.61
N ASP A 321 -17.17 -3.96 9.27
CA ASP A 321 -17.12 -5.40 9.44
C ASP A 321 -17.36 -5.81 10.92
N ASN A 322 -16.54 -5.25 11.83
CA ASN A 322 -16.70 -5.45 13.26
C ASN A 322 -18.04 -4.93 13.80
N ALA A 323 -18.56 -3.83 13.26
CA ALA A 323 -19.87 -3.34 13.64
C ALA A 323 -20.97 -4.34 13.26
N GLY A 324 -20.89 -4.96 12.07
CA GLY A 324 -21.78 -6.03 11.64
C GLY A 324 -21.72 -7.22 12.59
N GLY A 325 -20.53 -7.70 12.92
CA GLY A 325 -20.36 -8.81 13.85
C GLY A 325 -20.93 -8.52 15.25
N ILE A 326 -20.72 -7.31 15.78
CA ILE A 326 -21.29 -6.89 17.07
C ILE A 326 -22.83 -6.83 17.01
N VAL A 327 -23.40 -6.35 15.90
CA VAL A 327 -24.85 -6.27 15.68
C VAL A 327 -25.47 -7.66 15.73
N GLU A 328 -24.85 -8.64 15.06
CA GLU A 328 -25.32 -10.03 15.06
C GLU A 328 -25.17 -10.68 16.44
N MET A 329 -23.98 -10.58 17.05
CA MET A 329 -23.72 -11.17 18.37
C MET A 329 -24.61 -10.61 19.48
N SER A 330 -25.05 -9.36 19.35
CA SER A 330 -25.96 -8.71 20.30
C SER A 330 -27.44 -8.86 19.95
N GLN A 331 -27.77 -9.66 18.93
CA GLN A 331 -29.14 -9.99 18.51
C GLN A 331 -29.99 -8.75 18.23
N GLN A 332 -29.39 -7.75 17.56
CA GLN A 332 -30.11 -6.55 17.14
C GLN A 332 -31.12 -6.86 16.03
N PRO A 333 -32.07 -5.95 15.76
CA PRO A 333 -33.00 -6.11 14.64
C PRO A 333 -32.26 -6.26 13.29
N GLU A 334 -32.81 -7.09 12.40
CA GLU A 334 -32.27 -7.36 11.05
C GLU A 334 -32.02 -6.09 10.24
N SER A 335 -32.85 -5.06 10.42
CA SER A 335 -32.68 -3.74 9.77
C SER A 335 -31.38 -3.02 10.15
N VAL A 336 -30.75 -3.36 11.27
CA VAL A 336 -29.43 -2.84 11.65
C VAL A 336 -28.33 -3.62 10.94
N ARG A 337 -28.47 -4.94 10.77
CA ARG A 337 -27.53 -5.79 10.02
C ARG A 337 -27.51 -5.41 8.54
N GLU A 338 -28.68 -5.16 7.94
CA GLU A 338 -28.78 -4.67 6.56
C GLU A 338 -27.99 -3.37 6.33
N ILE A 339 -27.95 -2.48 7.33
CA ILE A 339 -27.15 -1.25 7.23
C ILE A 339 -25.66 -1.57 7.29
N THR A 340 -25.23 -2.41 8.23
CA THR A 340 -23.82 -2.78 8.37
C THR A 340 -23.30 -3.58 7.17
N ASP A 341 -24.11 -4.45 6.56
CA ASP A 341 -23.73 -5.21 5.37
C ASP A 341 -23.49 -4.29 4.16
N VAL A 342 -24.28 -3.22 4.02
CA VAL A 342 -24.04 -2.19 2.99
C VAL A 342 -22.74 -1.44 3.25
N LEU A 343 -22.42 -1.14 4.52
CA LEU A 343 -21.18 -0.49 4.90
C LEU A 343 -19.97 -1.41 4.66
N ASP A 344 -20.07 -2.68 5.02
CA ASP A 344 -19.02 -3.67 4.80
C ASP A 344 -18.78 -3.93 3.30
N ALA A 345 -19.83 -4.04 2.48
CA ALA A 345 -19.67 -4.18 1.03
C ALA A 345 -18.89 -3.00 0.41
N VAL A 346 -19.11 -1.77 0.91
CA VAL A 346 -18.31 -0.59 0.55
C VAL A 346 -16.88 -0.76 1.08
N GLY A 347 -16.72 -1.21 2.32
CA GLY A 347 -15.45 -1.55 2.96
C GLY A 347 -14.59 -2.52 2.16
N ASN A 348 -15.18 -3.59 1.63
CA ASN A 348 -14.47 -4.59 0.82
C ASN A 348 -13.89 -3.97 -0.47
N THR A 349 -14.61 -3.02 -1.07
CA THR A 349 -14.11 -2.27 -2.23
C THR A 349 -12.98 -1.31 -1.85
N THR A 350 -13.07 -0.64 -0.70
CA THR A 350 -12.00 0.26 -0.23
C THR A 350 -10.76 -0.49 0.22
N LYS A 351 -10.91 -1.64 0.90
CA LYS A 351 -9.83 -2.60 1.21
C LYS A 351 -9.08 -3.00 -0.06
N ALA A 352 -9.79 -3.36 -1.13
CA ALA A 352 -9.16 -3.69 -2.41
C ALA A 352 -8.45 -2.50 -3.05
N THR A 353 -9.08 -1.32 -3.02
CA THR A 353 -8.52 -0.07 -3.54
C THR A 353 -7.16 0.24 -2.92
N THR A 354 -7.04 0.08 -1.59
CA THR A 354 -5.79 0.32 -0.87
C THR A 354 -4.72 -0.71 -1.23
N LYS A 355 -5.08 -1.99 -1.40
CA LYS A 355 -4.14 -3.03 -1.87
C LYS A 355 -3.61 -2.71 -3.27
N GLY A 356 -4.49 -2.34 -4.19
CA GLY A 356 -4.08 -1.95 -5.55
C GLY A 356 -3.17 -0.73 -5.56
N PHE A 357 -3.50 0.27 -4.73
CA PHE A 357 -2.69 1.47 -4.54
C PHE A 357 -1.30 1.16 -3.95
N ALA A 358 -1.23 0.36 -2.89
CA ALA A 358 0.01 -0.06 -2.26
C ALA A 358 0.92 -0.79 -3.26
N ILE A 359 0.38 -1.75 -4.03
CA ILE A 359 1.13 -2.46 -5.08
C ILE A 359 1.68 -1.51 -6.14
N GLY A 360 0.87 -0.56 -6.62
CA GLY A 360 1.32 0.40 -7.61
C GLY A 360 2.43 1.31 -7.09
N SER A 361 2.30 1.77 -5.84
CA SER A 361 3.34 2.56 -5.18
C SER A 361 4.62 1.77 -4.92
N ALA A 362 4.50 0.50 -4.53
CA ALA A 362 5.63 -0.39 -4.28
C ALA A 362 6.38 -0.71 -5.58
N ALA A 363 5.68 -0.88 -6.71
CA ALA A 363 6.32 -1.08 -8.02
C ALA A 363 7.15 0.14 -8.42
N LEU A 364 6.60 1.35 -8.24
CA LEU A 364 7.33 2.60 -8.49
C LEU A 364 8.50 2.78 -7.53
N ALA A 365 8.31 2.57 -6.22
CA ALA A 365 9.37 2.67 -5.22
C ALA A 365 10.49 1.63 -5.48
N SER A 366 10.14 0.41 -5.89
CA SER A 366 11.11 -0.63 -6.26
C SER A 366 11.99 -0.21 -7.43
N PHE A 367 11.43 0.48 -8.43
CA PHE A 367 12.20 1.05 -9.53
C PHE A 367 13.20 2.10 -9.05
N LEU A 368 12.80 2.97 -8.11
CA LEU A 368 13.69 3.99 -7.52
C LEU A 368 14.79 3.37 -6.65
N LEU A 369 14.43 2.42 -5.79
CA LEU A 369 15.37 1.67 -4.95
C LEU A 369 16.37 0.88 -5.80
N PHE A 370 15.94 0.34 -6.93
CA PHE A 370 16.84 -0.33 -7.86
C PHE A 370 17.87 0.63 -8.46
N SER A 371 17.47 1.86 -8.79
CA SER A 371 18.43 2.90 -9.21
C SER A 371 19.43 3.22 -8.10
N ALA A 372 18.96 3.42 -6.87
CA ALA A 372 19.83 3.67 -5.72
C ALA A 372 20.79 2.49 -5.45
N TYR A 373 20.31 1.25 -5.61
CA TYR A 373 21.13 0.05 -5.52
C TYR A 373 22.26 0.04 -6.56
N MET A 374 21.97 0.41 -7.82
CA MET A 374 23.00 0.49 -8.86
C MET A 374 24.08 1.52 -8.51
N ASP A 375 23.69 2.69 -7.98
CA ASP A 375 24.62 3.73 -7.54
C ASP A 375 25.52 3.23 -6.39
N GLU A 376 24.94 2.51 -5.43
CA GLU A 376 25.66 1.95 -4.28
C GLU A 376 26.66 0.86 -4.73
N VAL A 377 26.24 -0.05 -5.61
CA VAL A 377 27.13 -1.05 -6.21
C VAL A 377 28.27 -0.38 -6.97
N SER A 378 27.98 0.67 -7.74
CA SER A 378 28.99 1.45 -8.46
C SER A 378 30.02 2.07 -7.50
N SER A 379 29.57 2.58 -6.35
CA SER A 379 30.41 3.14 -5.30
C SER A 379 31.32 2.08 -4.66
N PHE A 380 30.75 0.93 -4.26
CA PHE A 380 31.49 -0.17 -3.63
C PHE A 380 32.50 -0.83 -4.58
N ALA A 381 32.08 -1.11 -5.82
CA ALA A 381 32.93 -1.71 -6.84
C ALA A 381 33.99 -0.73 -7.38
N ARG A 382 33.81 0.57 -7.16
CA ARG A 382 34.60 1.66 -7.77
C ARG A 382 34.62 1.62 -9.29
N GLU A 383 33.58 1.06 -9.89
CA GLU A 383 33.37 0.97 -11.33
C GLU A 383 31.95 1.41 -11.69
N PRO A 384 31.75 2.16 -12.79
CA PRO A 384 30.43 2.67 -13.16
C PRO A 384 29.46 1.54 -13.49
N PHE A 385 28.45 1.33 -12.63
CA PHE A 385 27.38 0.37 -12.87
C PHE A 385 26.11 1.06 -13.37
N LYS A 386 26.01 1.25 -14.69
CA LYS A 386 24.93 2.04 -15.32
C LYS A 386 23.83 1.23 -15.99
N GLN A 387 24.07 -0.06 -16.24
CA GLN A 387 23.13 -0.88 -16.99
C GLN A 387 23.09 -2.30 -16.44
N VAL A 388 21.89 -2.88 -16.48
CA VAL A 388 21.65 -4.29 -16.17
C VAL A 388 21.27 -4.98 -17.47
N ASP A 389 22.22 -5.74 -18.01
CA ASP A 389 22.03 -6.45 -19.28
C ASP A 389 21.38 -7.82 -19.04
N ILE A 390 20.10 -7.94 -19.40
CA ILE A 390 19.31 -9.18 -19.26
C ILE A 390 19.83 -10.29 -20.18
N ALA A 391 20.62 -9.98 -21.21
CA ALA A 391 21.24 -11.00 -22.06
C ALA A 391 22.37 -11.76 -21.35
N ILE A 392 22.87 -11.25 -20.23
CA ILE A 392 23.86 -11.95 -19.40
C ILE A 392 23.15 -13.11 -18.66
N PRO A 393 23.63 -14.38 -18.79
CA PRO A 393 22.97 -15.53 -18.18
C PRO A 393 22.72 -15.40 -16.68
N GLU A 394 23.66 -14.83 -15.93
CA GLU A 394 23.58 -14.62 -14.49
C GLU A 394 22.43 -13.66 -14.11
N VAL A 395 22.27 -12.57 -14.87
CA VAL A 395 21.18 -11.59 -14.69
C VAL A 395 19.83 -12.23 -15.03
N PHE A 396 19.77 -12.97 -16.14
CA PHE A 396 18.56 -13.70 -16.55
C PHE A 396 18.13 -14.73 -15.49
N ILE A 397 19.07 -15.51 -14.96
CA ILE A 397 18.83 -16.47 -13.87
C ILE A 397 18.34 -15.72 -12.62
N GLY A 398 18.95 -14.58 -12.26
CA GLY A 398 18.48 -13.73 -11.17
C GLY A 398 17.01 -13.31 -11.33
N GLY A 399 16.62 -12.89 -12.54
CA GLY A 399 15.23 -12.56 -12.87
C GLY A 399 14.25 -13.74 -12.77
N LEU A 400 14.68 -14.93 -13.20
CA LEU A 400 13.89 -16.17 -13.06
C LEU A 400 13.70 -16.56 -11.60
N LEU A 401 14.77 -16.51 -10.79
CA LEU A 401 14.72 -16.78 -9.35
C LEU A 401 13.82 -15.76 -8.65
N GLY A 402 13.95 -14.47 -8.96
CA GLY A 402 13.07 -13.41 -8.45
C GLY A 402 11.60 -13.68 -8.75
N SER A 403 11.27 -14.07 -9.98
CA SER A 403 9.90 -14.41 -10.38
C SER A 403 9.38 -15.65 -9.63
N MET A 404 10.21 -16.69 -9.49
CA MET A 404 9.87 -17.91 -8.75
C MET A 404 9.56 -17.62 -7.28
N LEU A 405 10.29 -16.69 -6.64
CA LEU A 405 10.11 -16.34 -5.23
C LEU A 405 8.68 -15.86 -4.94
N ILE A 406 8.07 -15.11 -5.86
CA ILE A 406 6.69 -14.61 -5.71
C ILE A 406 5.70 -15.79 -5.59
N PHE A 407 5.81 -16.77 -6.50
CA PHE A 407 4.94 -17.95 -6.49
C PHE A 407 5.19 -18.84 -5.28
N LEU A 408 6.46 -19.03 -4.90
CA LEU A 408 6.83 -19.85 -3.75
C LEU A 408 6.35 -19.23 -2.43
N PHE A 409 6.52 -17.92 -2.27
CA PHE A 409 6.02 -17.17 -1.13
C PHE A 409 4.49 -17.28 -1.03
N SER A 410 3.79 -17.05 -2.14
CA SER A 410 2.33 -17.13 -2.22
C SER A 410 1.82 -18.53 -1.86
N ALA A 411 2.46 -19.58 -2.38
CA ALA A 411 2.11 -20.96 -2.07
C ALA A 411 2.28 -21.28 -0.58
N TRP A 412 3.37 -20.81 0.05
CA TRP A 412 3.62 -21.05 1.48
C TRP A 412 2.66 -20.27 2.37
N ALA A 413 2.33 -19.03 2.02
CA ALA A 413 1.36 -18.21 2.72
C ALA A 413 -0.06 -18.82 2.64
N CYS A 414 -0.52 -19.21 1.45
CA CYS A 414 -1.82 -19.87 1.28
C CYS A 414 -1.89 -21.20 2.05
N ALA A 415 -0.81 -21.99 2.01
CA ALA A 415 -0.76 -23.25 2.73
C ALA A 415 -0.76 -23.05 4.27
N ALA A 416 -0.18 -21.96 4.76
CA ALA A 416 -0.22 -21.58 6.17
C ALA A 416 -1.65 -21.24 6.63
N VAL A 417 -2.39 -20.46 5.85
CA VAL A 417 -3.81 -20.17 6.11
C VAL A 417 -4.62 -21.46 6.13
N GLY A 418 -4.47 -22.30 5.10
CA GLY A 418 -5.23 -23.56 4.99
C GLY A 418 -4.97 -24.53 6.15
N ARG A 419 -3.71 -24.70 6.58
CA ARG A 419 -3.38 -25.51 7.77
C ARG A 419 -4.02 -24.94 9.03
N THR A 420 -3.94 -23.63 9.22
CA THR A 420 -4.47 -22.98 10.43
C THR A 420 -6.00 -23.03 10.46
N ALA A 421 -6.67 -22.79 9.34
CA ALA A 421 -8.12 -22.90 9.21
C ALA A 421 -8.60 -24.34 9.53
N GLN A 422 -7.86 -25.37 9.09
CA GLN A 422 -8.17 -26.76 9.44
C GLN A 422 -8.04 -27.05 10.94
N GLU A 423 -7.18 -26.35 11.67
CA GLU A 423 -7.12 -26.46 13.13
C GLU A 423 -8.35 -25.84 13.79
N VAL A 424 -8.84 -24.71 13.27
CA VAL A 424 -10.08 -24.04 13.74
C VAL A 424 -11.32 -24.90 13.46
N VAL A 425 -11.45 -25.46 12.26
CA VAL A 425 -12.60 -26.30 11.85
C VAL A 425 -12.74 -27.56 12.70
N LYS A 426 -11.65 -28.08 13.26
CA LYS A 426 -11.66 -29.27 14.13
C LYS A 426 -12.16 -29.00 15.55
N GLU A 427 -12.41 -27.73 15.91
CA GLU A 427 -12.96 -27.41 17.23
C GLU A 427 -14.46 -27.77 17.30
N ASP A 428 -14.84 -28.44 18.39
CA ASP A 428 -16.22 -28.89 18.61
C ASP A 428 -17.15 -27.70 18.90
N TYR A 429 -18.30 -27.67 18.22
CA TYR A 429 -19.42 -26.81 18.58
C TYR A 429 -20.06 -27.30 19.88
N LYS A 430 -19.90 -26.53 20.95
CA LYS A 430 -20.53 -26.76 22.25
C LYS A 430 -21.67 -25.78 22.46
N GLU A 431 -22.65 -26.13 23.30
CA GLU A 431 -23.74 -25.21 23.71
C GLU A 431 -23.23 -23.86 24.23
N LYS A 432 -22.05 -23.84 24.85
CA LYS A 432 -21.32 -22.63 25.19
C LYS A 432 -19.98 -22.61 24.45
N PRO A 433 -19.79 -21.72 23.46
CA PRO A 433 -18.55 -21.66 22.69
C PRO A 433 -17.37 -21.22 23.55
N ASP A 434 -16.20 -21.80 23.28
CA ASP A 434 -14.93 -21.40 23.89
C ASP A 434 -14.14 -20.53 22.92
N TYR A 435 -14.44 -19.23 22.91
CA TYR A 435 -13.75 -18.26 22.06
C TYR A 435 -12.25 -18.18 22.33
N GLY A 436 -11.84 -18.33 23.60
CA GLY A 436 -10.44 -18.18 24.01
C GLY A 436 -9.55 -19.25 23.38
N ARG A 437 -10.09 -20.45 23.21
CA ARG A 437 -9.39 -21.54 22.52
C ARG A 437 -9.16 -21.26 21.04
N CYS A 438 -10.18 -20.80 20.30
CA CYS A 438 -10.03 -20.43 18.89
C CYS A 438 -9.01 -19.30 18.71
N VAL A 439 -9.09 -18.24 19.53
CA VAL A 439 -8.10 -17.15 19.53
C VAL A 439 -6.69 -17.67 19.77
N ALA A 440 -6.50 -18.57 20.76
CA ALA A 440 -5.19 -19.12 21.09
C ALA A 440 -4.60 -20.00 19.96
N ILE A 441 -5.44 -20.80 19.29
CA ILE A 441 -5.05 -21.64 18.14
C ILE A 441 -4.53 -20.73 17.02
N VAL A 442 -5.36 -19.78 16.60
CA VAL A 442 -5.04 -18.90 15.47
C VAL A 442 -3.85 -17.99 15.77
N ALA A 443 -3.73 -17.48 17.01
CA ALA A 443 -2.58 -16.70 17.45
C ALA A 443 -1.28 -17.52 17.44
N SER A 444 -1.29 -18.73 18.02
CA SER A 444 -0.09 -19.55 18.09
C SER A 444 0.32 -20.06 16.71
N ALA A 445 -0.65 -20.41 15.86
CA ALA A 445 -0.38 -20.90 14.52
C ALA A 445 0.16 -19.80 13.60
N SER A 446 -0.45 -18.60 13.60
CA SER A 446 0.02 -17.46 12.80
C SER A 446 1.47 -17.07 13.11
N LEU A 447 1.84 -16.99 14.39
CA LEU A 447 3.22 -16.69 14.82
C LEU A 447 4.25 -17.73 14.35
N ARG A 448 3.87 -19.01 14.32
CA ARG A 448 4.75 -20.10 13.86
C ARG A 448 4.86 -20.13 12.34
N GLU A 449 3.72 -20.01 11.66
CA GLU A 449 3.60 -20.18 10.21
C GLU A 449 4.16 -18.99 9.43
N MET A 450 4.18 -17.78 10.00
CA MET A 450 4.76 -16.60 9.34
C MET A 450 6.29 -16.66 9.19
N ILE A 451 6.98 -17.50 9.97
CA ILE A 451 8.46 -17.55 9.96
C ILE A 451 8.98 -18.03 8.61
N LYS A 452 8.40 -19.09 8.05
CA LYS A 452 8.91 -19.73 6.83
C LYS A 452 8.80 -18.83 5.59
N PRO A 453 7.64 -18.21 5.27
CA PRO A 453 7.55 -17.28 4.14
C PRO A 453 8.34 -15.98 4.39
N GLY A 454 8.34 -15.47 5.62
CA GLY A 454 9.13 -14.28 5.97
C GLY A 454 10.64 -14.50 5.78
N ALA A 455 11.16 -15.64 6.26
CA ALA A 455 12.56 -16.00 6.07
C ALA A 455 12.93 -16.15 4.59
N LEU A 456 12.02 -16.64 3.74
CA LEU A 456 12.26 -16.69 2.29
C LEU A 456 12.57 -15.31 1.72
N ALA A 457 11.75 -14.31 2.03
CA ALA A 457 11.92 -12.96 1.48
C ALA A 457 13.23 -12.29 1.95
N ILE A 458 13.64 -12.52 3.20
CA ILE A 458 14.82 -11.89 3.81
C ILE A 458 16.12 -12.60 3.42
N VAL A 459 16.12 -13.94 3.43
CA VAL A 459 17.33 -14.73 3.20
C VAL A 459 17.67 -14.81 1.70
N SER A 460 16.67 -14.74 0.80
CA SER A 460 16.91 -14.91 -0.63
C SER A 460 17.87 -13.87 -1.22
N PRO A 461 17.75 -12.56 -0.97
CA PRO A 461 18.73 -11.59 -1.44
C PRO A 461 20.16 -11.85 -0.93
N ILE A 462 20.30 -12.35 0.30
CA ILE A 462 21.60 -12.66 0.94
C ILE A 462 22.24 -13.94 0.38
N VAL A 463 21.43 -14.91 -0.05
CA VAL A 463 21.93 -16.17 -0.62
C VAL A 463 22.26 -16.02 -2.10
N VAL A 464 21.52 -15.16 -2.81
CA VAL A 464 21.75 -14.90 -4.24
C VAL A 464 22.89 -13.92 -4.47
N GLY A 465 23.00 -12.87 -3.65
CA GLY A 465 24.13 -11.93 -3.65
C GLY A 465 25.36 -12.53 -2.97
#